data_AF-A0A358R3R7-F1
#
_entry.id   AF-A0A358R3R7-F1
#
_cell.length_a   1.000
_cell.length_b   1.000
_cell.length_c   1.000
_cell.angle_alpha   90.00
_cell.angle_beta   90.00
_cell.angle_gamma   90.00
#
_symmetry.space_group_name_H-M   'P 1'
#
loop_
_entity.id
_entity.type
_entity.pdbx_description
1 polymer ?
#
loop_
_entity_poly.entity_id
_entity_poly.type
_entity_poly.pdbx_seq_one_letter_code
_entity_poly.pdbx_strand_id
1 'polypeptide(L)' 'MLSNLPNRAEKPRSAGVTMVLDKGYSVRQAEDLCEVAAPYTDVVKLGWGTSLVT' A
#
# COMPACT_ATOMS: atom_id res chain seq x y z
N MET A 1 16.43 13.79 -10.98
CA MET A 1 15.48 14.07 -9.89
C MET A 1 14.45 15.06 -10.40
N LEU A 2 13.16 14.82 -10.15
CA LEU A 2 12.09 15.74 -10.53
C LEU A 2 12.00 16.84 -9.46
N SER A 3 12.28 18.10 -9.81
CA SER A 3 12.45 19.20 -8.84
C SER A 3 11.14 19.85 -8.38
N ASN A 4 10.01 19.57 -9.04
CA ASN A 4 8.75 20.30 -8.86
C ASN A 4 7.58 19.38 -8.49
N LEU A 5 7.78 18.45 -7.55
CA LEU A 5 6.70 17.61 -7.04
C LEU A 5 5.94 18.33 -5.91
N PRO A 6 4.60 18.15 -5.82
CA PRO A 6 3.84 18.67 -4.71
C PRO A 6 4.22 17.98 -3.40
N ASN A 7 4.13 18.70 -2.29
CA ASN A 7 4.32 18.12 -0.97
C ASN A 7 3.24 17.08 -0.67
N ARG A 8 3.66 15.94 -0.12
CA ARG A 8 2.77 14.86 0.31
C ARG A 8 2.50 14.98 1.81
N ALA A 9 1.27 14.68 2.22
CA ALA A 9 0.93 14.58 3.64
C ALA A 9 1.75 13.48 4.34
N GLU A 10 2.14 13.72 5.59
CA GLU A 10 2.82 12.74 6.44
C GLU A 10 1.82 11.73 7.04
N LYS A 11 2.31 10.57 7.47
CA LYS A 11 1.47 9.58 8.17
C LYS A 11 1.25 9.99 9.63
N PRO A 12 0.06 9.75 10.22
CA PRO A 12 -1.15 9.21 9.61
C PRO A 12 -1.85 10.26 8.72
N ARG A 13 -2.19 9.88 7.48
CA ARG A 13 -2.74 10.81 6.48
C ARG A 13 -4.24 10.96 6.62
N SER A 14 -4.71 12.21 6.61
CA SER A 14 -6.14 12.54 6.49
C SER A 14 -6.59 12.88 5.06
N ALA A 15 -5.64 13.15 4.15
CA ALA A 15 -5.87 13.42 2.74
C ALA A 15 -4.76 12.81 1.87
N GLY A 16 -5.07 12.50 0.60
CA GLY A 16 -4.12 11.81 -0.29
C GLY A 16 -3.82 10.36 0.13
N VAL A 17 -4.80 9.71 0.75
CA VAL A 17 -4.71 8.34 1.26
C VAL A 17 -4.54 7.35 0.10
N THR A 18 -3.57 6.45 0.23
CA THR A 18 -3.32 5.40 -0.76
C THR A 18 -3.81 4.05 -0.23
N MET A 19 -4.77 3.46 -0.92
CA MET A 19 -5.24 2.10 -0.64
C MET A 19 -4.67 1.14 -1.69
N VAL A 20 -3.99 0.08 -1.24
CA VAL A 20 -3.55 -1.03 -2.09
C VAL A 20 -4.57 -2.15 -2.03
N LEU A 21 -4.92 -2.73 -3.18
CA LEU A 21 -5.71 -3.96 -3.26
C LEU A 21 -4.75 -5.15 -3.34
N ASP A 22 -4.68 -5.94 -2.27
CA ASP A 22 -4.07 -7.26 -2.31
C ASP A 22 -5.04 -8.21 -3.05
N LYS A 23 -4.57 -8.89 -4.10
CA LYS A 23 -5.41 -9.76 -4.94
C LYS A 23 -5.17 -11.25 -4.69
N GLY A 24 -4.57 -11.61 -3.55
CA GLY A 24 -4.08 -12.96 -3.27
C GLY A 24 -2.57 -13.03 -3.42
N TYR A 25 -1.86 -12.07 -2.82
CA TYR A 25 -0.41 -12.13 -2.72
C TYR A 25 0.02 -13.30 -1.85
N SER A 26 1.07 -13.98 -2.27
CA SER A 26 1.80 -14.88 -1.37
C SER A 26 2.46 -14.10 -0.24
N VAL A 27 2.84 -14.79 0.84
CA VAL A 27 3.53 -14.19 2.00
C VAL A 27 4.75 -13.37 1.58
N ARG A 28 5.60 -13.90 0.68
CA ARG A 28 6.78 -13.18 0.20
C ARG A 28 6.43 -11.90 -0.56
N GLN A 29 5.39 -11.92 -1.38
CA GLN A 29 4.95 -10.73 -2.11
C GLN A 29 4.36 -9.67 -1.17
N ALA A 30 3.69 -10.09 -0.09
CA ALA A 30 3.23 -9.18 0.94
C ALA A 30 4.42 -8.56 1.72
N GLU A 31 5.44 -9.36 2.02
CA GLU A 31 6.70 -8.88 2.62
C GLU A 31 7.40 -7.87 1.71
N ASP A 32 7.61 -8.20 0.44
CA ASP A 32 8.23 -7.31 -0.56
C ASP A 32 7.45 -5.99 -0.71
N LEU A 33 6.11 -6.06 -0.71
CA LEU A 33 5.25 -4.87 -0.72
C LEU A 33 5.49 -4.00 0.52
N CYS A 34 5.51 -4.61 1.71
CA CYS A 34 5.75 -3.89 2.95
C CYS A 34 7.14 -3.27 2.99
N GLU A 35 8.17 -3.98 2.54
CA GLU A 35 9.55 -3.50 2.56
C GLU A 35 9.73 -2.22 1.73
N VAL A 36 9.15 -2.17 0.53
CA VAL A 36 9.39 -1.06 -0.41
C VAL A 36 8.29 0.00 -0.38
N ALA A 37 7.03 -0.41 -0.27
CA ALA A 37 5.88 0.48 -0.46
C ALA A 37 5.21 0.95 0.84
N ALA A 38 5.63 0.47 2.01
CA ALA A 38 5.02 0.88 3.28
C ALA A 38 4.99 2.40 3.52
N PRO A 39 6.02 3.22 3.19
CA PRO A 39 5.94 4.67 3.36
C PRO A 39 4.84 5.34 2.52
N TYR A 40 4.44 4.68 1.44
CA TYR A 40 3.50 5.18 0.45
C TYR A 40 2.08 4.61 0.60
N THR A 41 1.92 3.45 1.22
CA THR A 41 0.62 2.78 1.41
C THR A 41 0.00 3.11 2.77
N ASP A 42 -1.27 3.46 2.84
CA ASP A 42 -1.96 3.77 4.10
C ASP A 42 -2.88 2.63 4.55
N VAL A 43 -3.56 1.99 3.60
CA VAL A 43 -4.48 0.88 3.86
C VAL A 43 -4.25 -0.21 2.82
N VAL A 44 -4.29 -1.48 3.25
CA VAL A 44 -4.34 -2.63 2.36
C VAL A 44 -5.73 -3.25 2.47
N LYS A 45 -6.40 -3.42 1.34
CA LYS A 45 -7.65 -4.16 1.25
C LYS A 45 -7.36 -5.53 0.68
N LEU A 46 -7.71 -6.58 1.41
CA LEU A 46 -7.71 -7.94 0.87
C LEU A 46 -8.86 -8.06 -0.13
N GLY A 47 -8.53 -8.54 -1.33
CA GLY A 47 -9.47 -8.78 -2.41
C GLY A 47 -10.61 -9.67 -1.96
N TRP A 48 -11.75 -9.56 -2.64
CA TRP A 48 -12.90 -10.38 -2.30
C TRP A 48 -12.53 -11.87 -2.33
N GLY A 49 -12.82 -12.57 -1.24
CA GLY A 49 -12.55 -14.00 -1.10
C GLY A 49 -11.06 -14.37 -0.90
N THR A 50 -10.10 -13.46 -1.10
CA THR A 50 -8.67 -13.81 -1.03
C THR A 50 -8.25 -14.17 0.38
N SER A 51 -8.79 -13.48 1.39
CA SER A 51 -8.54 -13.77 2.81
C SER A 51 -8.99 -15.16 3.28
N LEU A 52 -9.78 -15.86 2.49
CA LEU A 52 -10.26 -17.21 2.81
C LEU A 52 -9.42 -18.31 2.16
N VAL A 53 -8.69 -17.99 1.09
CA VAL A 53 -8.07 -18.99 0.21
C VAL A 53 -6.56 -18.78 0.02
N THR A 54 -6.02 -17.66 0.48
CA THR A 54 -4.59 -17.31 0.44
C THR A 54 -4.10 -17.11 1.87
#